data_AF-H9FMD4-F1
#
_entry.id   AF-H9FMD4-F1
#
_cell.length_a   1.000
_cell.length_b   1.000
_cell.length_c   1.000
_cell.angle_alpha   90.00
_cell.angle_beta   90.00
_cell.angle_gamma   90.00
#
_symmetry.space_group_name_H-M   'P 1'
#
loop_
_entity.id
_entity.type
_entity.pdbx_description
1 polymer ?
#
loop_
_entity_poly.entity_id
_entity_poly.type
_entity_poly.pdbx_seq_one_letter_code
_entity_poly.pdbx_strand_id
1 'polypeptide(L)'
;ASSSAASPHYQEWILDTIDSLRSRKARPDLERICRMVRRRHGPEPERTRAELEKLIQQRAVLRVSYKGSISYRNAARVQPPRRGATPPAP
;
A
#
# COMPACT_ATOMS: atom_id res chain seq x y z
N ALA A 1 20.97 -13.62 20.19
CA ALA A 1 20.98 -12.78 18.96
C ALA A 1 19.85 -11.76 19.08
N SER A 2 20.18 -10.53 19.47
CA SER A 2 19.18 -9.50 19.80
C SER A 2 18.64 -8.83 18.54
N SER A 3 17.36 -9.08 18.29
CA SER A 3 16.35 -8.33 17.54
C SER A 3 16.80 -7.30 16.48
N SER A 4 16.59 -7.66 15.22
CA SER A 4 16.29 -6.71 14.13
C SER A 4 15.18 -5.74 14.55
N ALA A 5 15.47 -4.46 14.74
CA ALA A 5 14.41 -3.46 14.99
C ALA A 5 14.77 -2.07 14.43
N ALA A 6 15.43 -2.01 13.28
CA ALA A 6 15.46 -0.79 12.49
C ALA A 6 14.12 -0.66 11.73
N SER A 7 13.11 -0.13 12.41
CA SER A 7 11.84 0.44 11.89
C SER A 7 11.07 -0.34 10.80
N PRO A 8 10.46 -1.50 11.12
CA PRO A 8 9.52 -2.20 10.23
C PRO A 8 8.16 -1.48 10.02
N HIS A 9 7.91 -0.35 10.69
CA HIS A 9 6.57 0.19 10.83
C HIS A 9 6.04 0.97 9.61
N TYR A 10 6.89 1.45 8.70
CA TYR A 10 6.41 2.29 7.58
C TYR A 10 5.47 1.55 6.64
N GLN A 11 5.80 0.31 6.32
CA GLN A 11 4.94 -0.56 5.52
C GLN A 11 3.57 -0.69 6.17
N GLU A 12 3.55 -1.03 7.47
CA GLU A 12 2.31 -1.20 8.22
C GLU A 12 1.50 0.08 8.30
N TRP A 13 2.13 1.23 8.54
CA TRP A 13 1.46 2.54 8.57
C TRP A 13 0.81 2.87 7.23
N ILE A 14 1.48 2.59 6.11
CA ILE A 14 0.94 2.80 4.77
C ILE A 14 -0.23 1.86 4.51
N LEU A 15 -0.07 0.57 4.81
CA LEU A 15 -1.11 -0.44 4.61
C LEU A 15 -2.35 -0.17 5.49
N ASP A 16 -2.16 0.17 6.76
CA ASP A 16 -3.24 0.58 7.69
C ASP A 16 -3.94 1.85 7.21
N THR A 17 -3.17 2.81 6.69
CA THR A 17 -3.73 4.05 6.14
C THR A 17 -4.57 3.77 4.89
N ILE A 18 -4.09 2.92 3.98
CA ILE A 18 -4.85 2.50 2.80
C ILE A 18 -6.14 1.77 3.22
N ASP A 19 -6.08 0.88 4.20
CA ASP A 19 -7.24 0.14 4.69
C ASP A 19 -8.25 1.07 5.39
N SER A 20 -7.76 1.99 6.22
CA SER A 20 -8.54 3.06 6.85
C SER A 20 -9.25 3.94 5.83
N LEU A 21 -8.55 4.34 4.74
CA LEU A 21 -9.14 5.13 3.66
C LEU A 21 -10.22 4.32 2.92
N ARG A 22 -9.94 3.05 2.61
CA ARG A 22 -10.92 2.12 2.02
C ARG A 22 -12.17 1.96 2.89
N SER A 23 -12.00 1.73 4.18
CA SER A 23 -13.09 1.58 5.15
C SER A 23 -13.96 2.84 5.23
N ARG A 24 -13.33 4.03 5.17
CA ARG A 24 -14.01 5.33 5.15
C ARG A 24 -14.60 5.71 3.79
N LYS A 25 -14.61 4.81 2.80
CA LYS A 25 -14.99 5.08 1.39
C LYS A 25 -14.24 6.30 0.78
N ALA A 26 -13.06 6.57 1.32
CA ALA A 26 -12.16 7.60 0.86
C ALA A 26 -11.23 7.02 -0.21
N ARG A 27 -10.82 7.86 -1.17
CA ARG A 27 -9.79 7.47 -2.13
C ARG A 27 -8.45 7.28 -1.42
N PRO A 28 -7.79 6.12 -1.57
CA PRO A 28 -6.42 5.93 -1.10
C PRO A 28 -5.42 6.50 -2.11
N ASP A 29 -5.32 7.82 -2.19
CA ASP A 29 -4.33 8.53 -3.01
C ASP A 29 -3.07 8.90 -2.21
N LEU A 30 -2.01 9.31 -2.92
CA LEU A 30 -0.70 9.59 -2.32
C LEU A 30 -0.80 10.71 -1.28
N GLU A 31 -1.54 11.78 -1.59
CA GLU A 31 -1.70 12.93 -0.71
C GLU A 31 -2.40 12.55 0.59
N ARG A 32 -3.52 11.80 0.51
CA ARG A 32 -4.23 11.32 1.70
C ARG A 32 -3.40 10.37 2.53
N ILE A 33 -2.68 9.44 1.90
CA ILE A 33 -1.81 8.49 2.61
C ILE A 33 -0.74 9.26 3.36
N CYS A 34 0.00 10.12 2.66
CA CYS A 34 1.02 10.98 3.25
C CYS A 34 0.46 11.80 4.42
N ARG A 35 -0.66 12.49 4.23
CA ARG A 35 -1.27 13.35 5.26
C ARG A 35 -1.65 12.56 6.51
N MET A 36 -2.23 11.38 6.35
CA MET A 36 -2.65 10.51 7.46
C MET A 36 -1.45 9.92 8.21
N VAL A 37 -0.46 9.40 7.48
CA VAL A 37 0.76 8.83 8.06
C VAL A 37 1.53 9.91 8.82
N ARG A 38 1.71 11.11 8.24
CA ARG A 38 2.31 12.26 8.93
C ARG A 38 1.54 12.64 10.19
N ARG A 39 0.20 12.67 10.13
CA ARG A 39 -0.64 13.04 11.29
C ARG A 39 -0.55 12.03 12.43
N ARG A 40 -0.44 10.73 12.13
CA ARG A 40 -0.44 9.66 13.14
C ARG A 40 0.95 9.35 13.69
N HIS A 41 1.97 9.38 12.84
CA HIS A 41 3.30 8.88 13.17
C HIS A 41 4.40 9.95 13.07
N GLY A 42 4.10 11.10 12.47
CA GLY A 42 5.05 12.20 12.29
C GLY A 42 6.07 12.12 11.13
N PRO A 43 6.18 11.07 10.29
CA PRO A 43 7.20 11.06 9.26
C PRO A 43 6.84 11.97 8.08
N GLU A 44 7.88 12.33 7.33
CA GLU A 44 7.78 13.23 6.20
C GLU A 44 7.05 12.60 5.00
N PRO A 45 6.37 13.43 4.19
CA PRO A 45 5.76 13.04 2.91
C PRO A 45 6.70 12.23 2.03
N GLU A 46 7.95 12.67 1.94
CA GLU A 46 8.95 12.14 1.01
C GLU A 46 9.33 10.70 1.36
N ARG A 47 9.55 10.44 2.64
CA ARG A 47 9.88 9.09 3.12
C ARG A 47 8.71 8.13 2.93
N THR A 48 7.49 8.59 3.20
CA THR A 48 6.26 7.79 2.98
C THR A 48 6.09 7.44 1.51
N ARG A 49 6.37 8.38 0.60
CA ARG A 49 6.33 8.15 -0.85
C ARG A 49 7.37 7.12 -1.29
N ALA A 50 8.62 7.26 -0.84
CA ALA A 50 9.69 6.32 -1.19
C ALA A 50 9.36 4.90 -0.72
N GLU A 51 8.82 4.77 0.50
CA GLU A 51 8.43 3.45 1.00
C GLU A 51 7.21 2.88 0.28
N LEU A 52 6.19 3.71 -0.01
CA LEU A 52 5.06 3.31 -0.83
C LEU A 52 5.49 2.80 -2.20
N GLU A 53 6.49 3.44 -2.82
CA GLU A 53 7.03 3.01 -4.12
C GLU A 53 7.73 1.65 -4.03
N LYS A 54 8.53 1.42 -2.98
CA LYS A 54 9.10 0.09 -2.69
C LYS A 54 8.01 -0.97 -2.53
N LEU A 55 6.93 -0.66 -1.81
CA LEU A 55 5.79 -1.58 -1.67
C LEU A 55 5.12 -1.90 -2.99
N ILE A 56 5.12 -0.96 -3.93
CA ILE A 56 4.61 -1.19 -5.29
C ILE A 56 5.55 -2.12 -6.06
N GLN A 57 6.86 -1.91 -5.96
CA GLN A 57 7.86 -2.79 -6.57
C GLN A 57 7.80 -4.20 -6.00
N GLN A 58 7.59 -4.33 -4.68
CA GLN A 58 7.41 -5.61 -3.99
C GLN A 58 6.03 -6.25 -4.23
N ARG A 59 5.16 -5.59 -5.00
CA ARG A 59 3.76 -6.01 -5.23
C ARG A 59 2.96 -6.18 -3.92
N ALA A 60 3.32 -5.44 -2.87
CA ALA A 60 2.56 -5.34 -1.62
C ALA A 60 1.44 -4.28 -1.72
N VAL A 61 1.63 -3.26 -2.57
CA VAL A 61 0.61 -2.26 -2.90
C VAL A 61 0.47 -2.15 -4.42
N LEU A 62 -0.77 -2.11 -4.91
CA LEU A 62 -1.05 -1.89 -6.33
C LEU A 62 -1.41 -0.44 -6.57
N ARG A 63 -0.71 0.17 -7.52
CA ARG A 63 -1.04 1.47 -8.10
C ARG A 63 -2.02 1.27 -9.24
N VAL A 64 -3.26 1.72 -9.09
CA VAL A 64 -4.31 1.65 -10.12
C VAL A 64 -4.72 3.04 -10.55
N SER A 65 -4.90 3.28 -11.84
CA SER A 65 -5.57 4.47 -12.34
C SER A 65 -7.08 4.20 -12.37
N TYR A 66 -7.86 5.07 -11.74
CA TYR A 66 -9.32 4.97 -11.76
C TYR A 66 -9.91 6.35 -11.92
N LYS A 67 -10.81 6.53 -12.91
CA LYS A 67 -11.53 7.79 -13.18
C LYS A 67 -10.58 9.02 -13.13
N GLY A 68 -9.49 8.94 -13.89
CA GLY A 68 -8.50 10.02 -14.03
C GLY A 68 -7.56 10.26 -12.84
N SER A 69 -7.57 9.42 -11.79
CA SER A 69 -6.66 9.60 -10.65
C SER A 69 -6.03 8.29 -10.22
N ILE A 70 -4.84 8.39 -9.62
CA ILE A 70 -4.12 7.23 -9.08
C ILE A 70 -4.72 6.85 -7.72
N SER A 71 -4.90 5.56 -7.48
CA SER A 71 -5.31 4.98 -6.20
C SER A 71 -4.39 3.82 -5.85
N TYR A 72 -4.10 3.67 -4.56
CA TYR A 72 -3.24 2.63 -4.02
C TYR A 72 -4.08 1.59 -3.29
N ARG A 73 -3.88 0.31 -3.59
CA ARG A 73 -4.63 -0.80 -2.97
C ARG A 73 -3.68 -1.80 -2.34
N ASN A 74 -3.99 -2.27 -1.15
CA ASN A 74 -3.23 -3.34 -0.51
C ASN A 74 -3.35 -4.63 -1.33
N ALA A 75 -2.23 -5.07 -1.93
CA ALA A 75 -2.15 -6.24 -2.79
C ALA A 75 -2.51 -7.54 -2.06
N ALA A 76 -2.13 -7.65 -0.78
CA ALA A 76 -2.43 -8.81 0.05
C ALA A 76 -3.94 -9.04 0.21
N ARG A 77 -4.73 -7.96 0.20
CA ARG A 77 -6.20 -7.99 0.32
C ARG A 77 -6.94 -8.04 -1.02
N VAL A 78 -6.27 -7.81 -2.15
CA VAL A 78 -6.87 -7.90 -3.49
C VAL A 78 -6.51 -9.19 -4.21
N GLN A 79 -5.92 -10.18 -3.54
CA GLN A 79 -5.80 -11.52 -4.12
C GLN A 79 -7.20 -12.00 -4.53
N PRO A 80 -7.48 -12.18 -5.83
CA PRO A 80 -8.64 -12.95 -6.22
C PRO A 80 -8.42 -14.39 -5.73
N PRO A 81 -9.47 -15.18 -5.43
CA PRO A 81 -9.28 -16.62 -5.33
C PRO A 81 -8.59 -17.06 -6.63
N ARG A 82 -7.48 -17.79 -6.50
CA ARG A 82 -6.80 -18.42 -7.64
C ARG A 82 -7.78 -19.35 -8.35
N ARG A 83 -8.57 -18.82 -9.28
CA ARG A 83 -9.27 -19.57 -10.32
C ARG A 83 -8.52 -19.32 -11.61
N GLY A 84 -7.90 -20.36 -12.15
CA GLY A 84 -7.33 -20.34 -13.49
C GLY A 84 -5.81 -20.39 -13.56
N ALA A 85 -5.15 -21.20 -12.73
CA ALA A 85 -3.93 -21.85 -13.18
C ALA A 85 -4.35 -23.08 -14.01
N THR A 86 -4.65 -22.86 -15.29
CA THR A 86 -4.61 -23.94 -16.29
C THR A 86 -3.62 -23.47 -17.36
N PRO A 87 -2.45 -24.11 -17.51
CA PRO A 87 -1.50 -23.74 -18.55
C PRO A 87 -2.06 -24.09 -19.94
N PRO A 88 -1.64 -23.37 -21.01
CA PRO A 88 -1.96 -23.75 -22.37
C PRO A 88 -1.17 -25.02 -22.74
N ALA A 89 -1.87 -26.03 -23.25
CA ALA A 89 -1.26 -27.21 -23.87
C ALA A 89 -1.13 -26.97 -25.40
N PRO A 90 -0.12 -27.60 -26.05
CA PRO A 90 0.34 -27.25 -27.41
C PRO A 90 -0.67 -27.56 -28.52
#